data_AF-A0A6P3I0C4-F1
#
_entry.id   AF-A0A6P3I0C4-F1
#
_cell.length_a   1.000
_cell.length_b   1.000
_cell.length_c   1.000
_cell.angle_alpha   90.00
_cell.angle_beta   90.00
_cell.angle_gamma   90.00
#
_symmetry.space_group_name_H-M   'P 1'
#
loop_
_entity.id
_entity.type
_entity.pdbx_description
1 polymer ?
#
loop_
_entity_poly.entity_id
_entity_poly.type
_entity_poly.pdbx_seq_one_letter_code
_entity_poly.pdbx_strand_id
1 'polypeptide(L)'
;PSVLNFGDVCVNSTNTHLLHIINMLPIHILIQLDVSLEELKKTSQFSYVIPPTTNTYISVIFESPTIGKFWKSFTFTVNNMPGGHILVMAVVLPVRLQLSSNELILRPRGFLVKTCFRGTVRMYNHQNYFVKFEWQPINTGKGMAFSIRPAKGTVEPYCSLECEVTWQPGFDSPERGEFILHVSEGNTLKLKCLAHLGHSKVTFLEPRILFSNSPQGLTTWRKAILHNAGQNHAYFKVCDQSLLSMIHIVPSQGIIPLGGLTVLNISCTPTVKEKFDIRTK
;
A
#
# COMPACT_ATOMS: atom_id res chain seq x y z
N PRO A 1 28.51 -31.42 10.49
CA PRO A 1 27.90 -30.52 11.50
C PRO A 1 27.01 -31.32 12.46
N SER A 2 27.11 -31.09 13.76
CA SER A 2 26.21 -31.70 14.76
C SER A 2 24.85 -30.98 14.85
N VAL A 3 24.75 -29.80 14.25
CA VAL A 3 23.53 -28.97 14.23
C VAL A 3 23.25 -28.50 12.80
N LEU A 4 21.99 -28.63 12.39
CA LEU A 4 21.41 -28.13 11.16
C LEU A 4 20.39 -27.05 11.53
N ASN A 5 20.82 -25.79 11.48
CA ASN A 5 20.00 -24.65 11.88
C ASN A 5 19.44 -23.93 10.65
N PHE A 6 18.13 -24.00 10.47
CA PHE A 6 17.37 -23.35 9.39
C PHE A 6 16.98 -21.90 9.72
N GLY A 7 17.25 -21.43 10.94
CA GLY A 7 16.90 -20.08 11.38
C GLY A 7 15.39 -19.85 11.39
N ASP A 8 15.00 -18.65 10.97
CA ASP A 8 13.60 -18.23 10.88
C ASP A 8 13.00 -18.69 9.55
N VAL A 9 11.94 -19.50 9.61
CA VAL A 9 11.26 -20.10 8.46
C VAL A 9 9.77 -19.75 8.53
N CYS A 10 9.16 -19.33 7.43
CA CYS A 10 7.72 -19.09 7.40
C CYS A 10 6.94 -20.42 7.44
N VAL A 11 5.81 -20.44 8.13
CA VAL A 11 4.88 -21.59 8.12
C VAL A 11 4.54 -21.99 6.67
N ASN A 12 4.51 -23.29 6.40
CA ASN A 12 4.26 -23.89 5.07
C ASN A 12 5.26 -23.49 3.96
N SER A 13 6.34 -22.81 4.30
CA SER A 13 7.45 -22.55 3.38
C SER A 13 8.50 -23.65 3.47
N THR A 14 9.29 -23.78 2.41
CA THR A 14 10.43 -24.69 2.40
C THR A 14 11.72 -23.90 2.61
N ASN A 15 12.64 -24.48 3.35
CA ASN A 15 14.00 -23.98 3.51
C ASN A 15 14.98 -25.14 3.28
N THR A 16 16.05 -24.92 2.53
CA THR A 16 17.02 -25.96 2.17
C THR A 16 18.38 -25.61 2.76
N HIS A 17 18.94 -26.53 3.54
CA HIS A 17 20.31 -26.45 4.03
C HIS A 17 21.16 -27.59 3.49
N LEU A 18 22.43 -27.30 3.25
CA LEU A 18 23.40 -28.28 2.80
C LEU A 18 24.17 -28.87 3.99
N LEU A 19 24.09 -30.19 4.14
CA LEU A 19 24.92 -30.94 5.06
C LEU A 19 26.23 -31.30 4.34
N HIS A 20 27.32 -30.64 4.73
CA HIS A 20 28.65 -30.94 4.22
C HIS A 20 29.23 -32.18 4.91
N ILE A 21 29.62 -33.16 4.11
CA ILE A 21 30.25 -34.39 4.59
C ILE A 21 31.60 -34.57 3.91
N ILE A 22 32.59 -34.93 4.71
CA ILE A 22 33.96 -35.18 4.26
C ILE A 22 34.33 -36.61 4.64
N ASN A 23 34.67 -37.43 3.65
CA ASN A 23 35.26 -38.75 3.87
C ASN A 23 36.79 -38.62 3.83
N MET A 24 37.41 -38.67 5.01
CA MET A 24 38.87 -38.63 5.15
C MET A 24 39.51 -40.03 5.11
N LEU A 25 38.72 -41.10 4.97
CA LEU A 25 39.22 -42.47 4.96
C LEU A 25 39.69 -42.87 3.54
N PRO A 26 40.64 -43.83 3.42
CA PRO A 26 41.09 -44.36 2.13
C PRO A 26 40.10 -45.39 1.54
N ILE A 27 38.90 -45.50 2.07
CA ILE A 27 37.85 -46.44 1.65
C ILE A 27 36.54 -45.68 1.39
N HIS A 28 35.66 -46.28 0.58
CA HIS A 28 34.30 -45.77 0.40
C HIS A 28 33.53 -45.86 1.72
N ILE A 29 32.73 -44.84 2.02
CA ILE A 29 31.79 -44.89 3.14
C ILE A 29 30.36 -44.78 2.63
N LEU A 30 29.47 -45.59 3.21
CA LEU A 30 28.03 -45.48 3.08
C LEU A 30 27.50 -44.67 4.26
N ILE A 31 26.85 -43.55 4.00
CA ILE A 31 26.16 -42.76 5.01
C ILE A 31 24.66 -42.93 4.80
N GLN A 32 23.96 -43.30 5.87
CA GLN A 32 22.51 -43.38 5.91
C GLN A 32 21.99 -42.43 6.99
N LEU A 33 21.06 -41.56 6.62
CA LEU A 33 20.37 -40.63 7.52
C LEU A 33 19.05 -41.27 7.94
N ASP A 34 18.92 -41.62 9.22
CA ASP A 34 17.73 -42.25 9.77
C ASP A 34 16.72 -41.16 10.20
N VAL A 35 16.06 -40.56 9.22
CA VAL A 35 15.16 -39.43 9.43
C VAL A 35 13.72 -39.89 9.64
N SER A 36 13.24 -39.81 10.88
CA SER A 36 11.83 -40.06 11.25
C SER A 36 11.07 -38.76 11.57
N LEU A 37 11.44 -37.66 10.91
CA LEU A 37 10.86 -36.32 11.15
C LEU A 37 9.93 -35.94 10.00
N GLU A 38 8.67 -35.66 10.32
CA GLU A 38 7.64 -35.19 9.37
C GLU A 38 8.11 -33.94 8.62
N GLU A 39 8.79 -33.04 9.33
CA GLU A 39 9.25 -31.75 8.84
C GLU A 39 10.39 -31.84 7.81
N LEU A 40 10.99 -33.02 7.65
CA LEU A 40 12.08 -33.28 6.69
C LEU A 40 11.65 -34.17 5.51
N LYS A 41 10.37 -34.56 5.43
CA LYS A 41 9.85 -35.52 4.43
C LYS A 41 10.04 -35.11 2.97
N LYS A 42 10.20 -33.81 2.69
CA LYS A 42 10.50 -33.32 1.33
C LYS A 42 11.93 -33.62 0.87
N THR A 43 12.81 -34.07 1.77
CA THR A 43 14.15 -34.53 1.40
C THR A 43 14.05 -35.86 0.64
N SER A 44 14.61 -35.92 -0.57
CA SER A 44 14.40 -37.05 -1.49
C SER A 44 15.34 -38.23 -1.27
N GLN A 45 16.55 -37.98 -0.74
CA GLN A 45 17.59 -39.00 -0.62
C GLN A 45 18.24 -38.95 0.76
N PHE A 46 18.33 -40.12 1.40
CA PHE A 46 18.89 -40.29 2.75
C PHE A 46 20.06 -41.27 2.80
N SER A 47 20.47 -41.84 1.67
CA SER A 47 21.57 -42.81 1.59
C SER A 47 22.58 -42.40 0.53
N TYR A 48 23.86 -42.34 0.88
CA TYR A 48 24.93 -41.79 0.04
C TYR A 48 26.20 -42.62 0.14
N VAL A 49 26.81 -42.95 -1.00
CA VAL A 49 28.16 -43.52 -1.06
C VAL A 49 29.15 -42.39 -1.33
N ILE A 50 30.11 -42.22 -0.44
CA ILE A 50 31.12 -41.14 -0.52
C ILE A 50 32.49 -41.78 -0.79
N PRO A 51 33.14 -41.44 -1.92
CA PRO A 51 34.46 -41.97 -2.27
C PRO A 51 35.56 -41.62 -1.26
N PRO A 52 36.68 -42.38 -1.25
CA PRO A 52 37.84 -42.08 -0.42
C PRO A 52 38.35 -40.65 -0.62
N THR A 53 38.75 -39.97 0.47
CA THR A 53 39.39 -38.64 0.43
C THR A 53 38.59 -37.55 -0.34
N THR A 54 37.26 -37.66 -0.37
CA THR A 54 36.38 -36.69 -1.04
C THR A 54 35.43 -36.00 -0.06
N ASN A 55 34.78 -34.93 -0.53
CA ASN A 55 33.67 -34.31 0.17
C ASN A 55 32.42 -34.25 -0.74
N THR A 56 31.26 -34.09 -0.11
CA THR A 56 29.98 -33.94 -0.79
C THR A 56 29.01 -33.10 0.05
N TYR A 57 27.95 -32.63 -0.59
CA TYR A 57 26.86 -31.89 0.05
C TYR A 57 25.55 -32.65 -0.12
N ILE A 58 24.81 -32.78 0.98
CA ILE A 58 23.48 -33.37 1.00
C ILE A 58 22.46 -32.27 1.27
N SER A 59 21.51 -32.09 0.36
CA SER A 59 20.41 -31.14 0.54
C SER A 59 19.37 -31.68 1.49
N VAL A 60 19.15 -31.00 2.61
CA VAL A 60 18.09 -31.29 3.58
C VAL A 60 17.04 -30.19 3.49
N ILE A 61 15.80 -30.59 3.22
CA ILE A 61 14.67 -29.66 3.05
C ILE A 61 13.80 -29.72 4.30
N PHE A 62 13.61 -28.56 4.92
CA PHE A 62 12.74 -28.37 6.07
C PHE A 62 11.45 -27.64 5.67
N GLU A 63 10.32 -28.13 6.16
CA GLU A 63 9.01 -27.51 6.07
C GLU A 63 8.21 -27.87 7.33
N SER A 64 7.46 -26.92 7.88
CA SER A 64 6.57 -27.21 9.00
C SER A 64 5.25 -26.44 8.88
N PRO A 65 4.11 -27.10 9.15
CA PRO A 65 2.81 -26.44 9.27
C PRO A 65 2.57 -25.84 10.67
N THR A 66 3.46 -26.10 11.63
CA THR A 66 3.25 -25.72 13.03
C THR A 66 4.16 -24.55 13.40
N ILE A 67 3.57 -23.43 13.79
CA ILE A 67 4.28 -22.23 14.26
C ILE A 67 4.96 -22.54 15.61
N GLY A 68 6.19 -22.07 15.78
CA GLY A 68 6.95 -22.21 17.03
C GLY A 68 8.38 -22.67 16.83
N LYS A 69 9.05 -22.99 17.95
CA LYS A 69 10.42 -23.51 17.92
C LYS A 69 10.40 -25.00 17.63
N PHE A 70 11.21 -25.41 16.66
CA PHE A 70 11.43 -26.81 16.32
C PHE A 70 12.85 -27.21 16.71
N TRP A 71 12.97 -28.13 17.69
CA TRP A 71 14.25 -28.70 18.13
C TRP A 71 14.11 -30.22 18.27
N LYS A 72 14.44 -30.95 17.22
CA LYS A 72 14.44 -32.42 17.20
C LYS A 72 15.73 -32.92 16.55
N SER A 73 16.15 -34.14 16.86
CA SER A 73 17.34 -34.73 16.23
C SER A 73 16.98 -36.00 15.47
N PHE A 74 17.82 -36.35 14.49
CA PHE A 74 17.78 -37.64 13.80
C PHE A 74 19.16 -38.29 13.88
N THR A 75 19.24 -39.61 13.71
CA THR A 75 20.49 -40.36 13.74
C THR A 75 21.05 -40.57 12.35
N PHE A 76 22.34 -40.88 12.27
CA PHE A 76 22.93 -41.39 11.03
C PHE A 76 23.87 -42.55 11.32
N THR A 77 24.06 -43.40 10.31
CA THR A 77 25.03 -44.49 10.33
C THR A 77 26.11 -44.26 9.29
N VAL A 78 27.29 -44.80 9.56
CA VAL A 78 28.42 -44.87 8.63
C VAL A 78 28.81 -46.34 8.48
N ASN A 79 28.69 -46.90 7.28
CA ASN A 79 28.90 -48.33 7.02
C ASN A 79 28.11 -49.22 7.99
N ASN A 80 26.83 -48.90 8.20
CA ASN A 80 25.89 -49.57 9.11
C ASN A 80 26.27 -49.52 10.61
N MET A 81 27.29 -48.74 10.98
CA MET A 81 27.66 -48.48 12.36
C MET A 81 27.04 -47.14 12.83
N PRO A 82 26.52 -47.03 14.06
CA PRO A 82 26.00 -45.76 14.59
C PRO A 82 27.05 -44.64 14.53
N GLY A 83 26.76 -43.58 13.79
CA GLY A 83 27.65 -42.44 13.60
C GLY A 83 27.38 -41.27 14.55
N GLY A 84 26.14 -41.12 15.01
CA GLY A 84 25.73 -40.10 15.98
C GLY A 84 24.37 -39.48 15.67
N HIS A 85 24.14 -38.29 16.24
CA HIS A 85 22.90 -37.52 16.09
C HIS A 85 23.18 -36.16 15.43
N ILE A 86 22.23 -35.69 14.61
CA ILE A 86 22.21 -34.34 14.05
C ILE A 86 20.98 -33.63 14.62
N LEU A 87 21.21 -32.53 15.34
CA LEU A 87 20.15 -31.67 15.86
C LEU A 87 19.64 -30.76 14.75
N VAL A 88 18.32 -30.71 14.56
CA VAL A 88 17.64 -29.84 13.61
C VAL A 88 16.96 -28.72 14.38
N MET A 89 17.28 -27.48 14.03
CA MET A 89 16.75 -26.28 14.68
C MET A 89 16.08 -25.37 13.67
N ALA A 90 14.88 -24.89 13.99
CA ALA A 90 14.19 -23.84 13.24
C ALA A 90 13.24 -23.06 14.15
N VAL A 91 12.92 -21.82 13.76
CA VAL A 91 11.83 -21.04 14.34
C VAL A 91 10.81 -20.80 13.23
N VAL A 92 9.66 -21.45 13.35
CA VAL A 92 8.57 -21.35 12.38
C VAL A 92 7.71 -20.14 12.74
N LEU A 93 7.65 -19.15 11.84
CA LEU A 93 6.96 -17.88 12.03
C LEU A 93 5.67 -17.81 11.19
N PRO A 94 4.63 -17.09 11.67
CA PRO A 94 3.42 -16.82 10.87
C PRO A 94 3.74 -15.91 9.68
N VAL A 95 2.93 -16.00 8.62
CA VAL A 95 3.02 -15.10 7.46
C VAL A 95 2.84 -13.64 7.89
N ARG A 96 3.75 -12.75 7.48
CA ARG A 96 3.74 -11.35 7.92
C ARG A 96 4.35 -10.41 6.89
N LEU A 97 3.63 -9.32 6.61
CA LEU A 97 4.22 -8.13 6.00
C LEU A 97 4.46 -7.02 7.03
N GLN A 98 5.35 -6.11 6.69
CA GLN A 98 5.63 -4.88 7.43
C GLN A 98 5.47 -3.65 6.53
N LEU A 99 4.87 -2.58 7.06
CA LEU A 99 4.81 -1.28 6.39
C LEU A 99 6.01 -0.41 6.77
N SER A 100 6.49 0.41 5.84
CA SER A 100 7.49 1.45 6.09
C SER A 100 7.00 2.51 7.06
N SER A 101 5.69 2.77 7.09
CA SER A 101 5.02 3.67 8.01
C SER A 101 3.53 3.32 8.09
N ASN A 102 2.92 3.56 9.25
CA ASN A 102 1.47 3.43 9.44
C ASN A 102 0.72 4.74 9.11
N GLU A 103 1.45 5.82 8.84
CA GLU A 103 0.90 7.11 8.45
C GLU A 103 1.61 7.67 7.21
N LEU A 104 0.82 8.19 6.27
CA LEU A 104 1.30 8.81 5.04
C LEU A 104 0.68 10.21 4.88
N ILE A 105 1.55 11.22 4.84
CA ILE A 105 1.14 12.61 4.63
C ILE A 105 1.46 13.01 3.19
N LEU A 106 0.42 13.26 2.40
CA LEU A 106 0.52 13.78 1.05
C LEU A 106 0.58 15.31 1.10
N ARG A 107 1.66 15.86 0.57
CA ARG A 107 1.82 17.31 0.35
C ARG A 107 1.76 17.58 -1.16
N PRO A 108 1.28 18.75 -1.59
CA PRO A 108 1.22 19.09 -3.00
C PRO A 108 2.64 19.10 -3.58
N ARG A 109 2.84 18.36 -4.67
CA ARG A 109 4.09 18.30 -5.46
C ARG A 109 3.78 18.63 -6.92
N GLY A 110 4.43 19.66 -7.43
CA GLY A 110 4.23 20.12 -8.81
C GLY A 110 2.95 20.94 -9.02
N PHE A 111 2.70 21.32 -10.27
CA PHE A 111 1.67 22.29 -10.65
C PHE A 111 0.37 21.65 -11.18
N LEU A 112 0.41 20.36 -11.51
CA LEU A 112 -0.72 19.65 -12.11
C LEU A 112 -1.70 19.19 -11.03
N VAL A 113 -2.90 19.76 -11.04
CA VAL A 113 -3.97 19.46 -10.09
C VAL A 113 -4.21 17.96 -9.92
N LYS A 114 -4.30 17.19 -11.01
CA LYS A 114 -4.62 15.75 -10.97
C LYS A 114 -3.54 14.89 -10.30
N THR A 115 -2.30 15.34 -10.26
CA THR A 115 -1.16 14.53 -9.79
C THR A 115 -0.44 15.17 -8.60
N CYS A 116 -0.92 16.31 -8.10
CA CYS A 116 -0.20 17.07 -7.09
C CYS A 116 -0.15 16.35 -5.73
N PHE A 117 -1.13 15.52 -5.40
CA PHE A 117 -1.12 14.74 -4.15
C PHE A 117 -0.84 13.27 -4.41
N ARG A 118 0.43 12.90 -4.33
CA ARG A 118 0.91 11.54 -4.49
C ARG A 118 2.04 11.24 -3.53
N GLY A 119 2.07 10.03 -3.01
CA GLY A 119 3.12 9.50 -2.16
C GLY A 119 3.22 7.98 -2.31
N THR A 120 4.21 7.39 -1.67
CA THR A 120 4.38 5.94 -1.66
C THR A 120 4.49 5.42 -0.25
N VAL A 121 4.00 4.20 -0.03
CA VAL A 121 4.25 3.41 1.17
C VAL A 121 4.88 2.10 0.72
N ARG A 122 5.92 1.65 1.43
CA ARG A 122 6.61 0.41 1.07
C ARG A 122 6.17 -0.73 2.00
N MET A 123 5.89 -1.88 1.42
CA MET A 123 5.68 -3.13 2.13
C MET A 123 6.95 -3.98 2.05
N TYR A 124 7.33 -4.59 3.16
CA TYR A 124 8.48 -5.47 3.27
C TYR A 124 8.05 -6.89 3.62
N ASN A 125 8.57 -7.84 2.86
CA ASN A 125 8.53 -9.25 3.17
C ASN A 125 9.93 -9.69 3.60
N HIS A 126 10.11 -9.93 4.90
CA HIS A 126 11.39 -10.39 5.45
C HIS A 126 11.50 -11.92 5.49
N GLN A 127 10.49 -12.64 4.97
CA GLN A 127 10.35 -14.08 5.12
C GLN A 127 10.68 -14.81 3.81
N ASN A 128 11.01 -16.10 3.93
CA ASN A 128 11.31 -17.00 2.80
C ASN A 128 10.05 -17.51 2.05
N TYR A 129 8.93 -16.79 2.14
CA TYR A 129 7.65 -17.20 1.55
C TYR A 129 7.04 -16.05 0.79
N PHE A 130 6.42 -16.32 -0.36
CA PHE A 130 5.70 -15.29 -1.10
C PHE A 130 4.42 -14.93 -0.35
N VAL A 131 4.08 -13.65 -0.31
CA VAL A 131 2.95 -13.17 0.50
C VAL A 131 1.95 -12.42 -0.36
N LYS A 132 0.70 -12.90 -0.37
CA LYS A 132 -0.41 -12.25 -1.06
C LYS A 132 -1.06 -11.21 -0.15
N PHE A 133 -1.48 -10.10 -0.73
CA PHE A 133 -2.12 -9.01 0.01
C PHE A 133 -3.24 -8.33 -0.77
N GLU A 134 -4.14 -7.69 -0.04
CA GLU A 134 -5.20 -6.83 -0.56
C GLU A 134 -5.42 -5.61 0.35
N TRP A 135 -5.54 -4.44 -0.27
CA TRP A 135 -5.87 -3.19 0.39
C TRP A 135 -7.37 -2.93 0.31
N GLN A 136 -7.98 -2.67 1.47
CA GLN A 136 -9.38 -2.31 1.58
C GLN A 136 -9.54 -0.90 2.17
N PRO A 137 -10.23 0.03 1.50
CA PRO A 137 -10.54 1.34 2.08
C PRO A 137 -11.55 1.22 3.22
N ILE A 138 -11.35 1.99 4.29
CA ILE A 138 -12.31 2.07 5.40
C ILE A 138 -13.33 3.15 5.09
N ASN A 139 -14.62 2.78 5.07
CA ASN A 139 -15.69 3.74 4.88
C ASN A 139 -15.97 4.49 6.19
N THR A 140 -15.62 5.77 6.24
CA THR A 140 -15.85 6.65 7.41
C THR A 140 -17.10 7.53 7.26
N GLY A 141 -17.97 7.23 6.29
CA GLY A 141 -19.21 7.98 6.03
C GLY A 141 -19.02 9.28 5.23
N LYS A 142 -17.82 9.88 5.22
CA LYS A 142 -17.46 11.06 4.40
C LYS A 142 -16.99 10.70 2.98
N GLY A 143 -17.21 9.46 2.55
CA GLY A 143 -16.61 8.93 1.32
C GLY A 143 -15.09 8.71 1.45
N MET A 144 -14.43 8.42 0.32
CA MET A 144 -13.00 8.15 0.27
C MET A 144 -12.39 8.84 -0.96
N ALA A 145 -11.50 9.80 -0.75
CA ALA A 145 -10.79 10.50 -1.83
C ALA A 145 -9.38 9.94 -2.11
N PHE A 146 -8.93 8.95 -1.33
CA PHE A 146 -7.63 8.32 -1.55
C PHE A 146 -7.79 7.02 -2.36
N SER A 147 -6.80 6.73 -3.19
CA SER A 147 -6.65 5.44 -3.86
C SER A 147 -5.22 4.92 -3.71
N ILE A 148 -5.07 3.60 -3.60
CA ILE A 148 -3.79 2.93 -3.49
C ILE A 148 -3.60 1.93 -4.63
N ARG A 149 -2.39 1.89 -5.21
CA ARG A 149 -2.03 0.97 -6.29
C ARG A 149 -0.64 0.35 -6.07
N PRO A 150 -0.46 -0.96 -6.26
CA PRO A 150 -1.50 -1.94 -6.58
C PRO A 150 -2.45 -2.16 -5.38
N ALA A 151 -3.73 -2.39 -5.66
CA ALA A 151 -4.73 -2.67 -4.62
C ALA A 151 -4.61 -4.11 -4.08
N LYS A 152 -4.10 -5.03 -4.89
CA LYS A 152 -3.80 -6.42 -4.51
C LYS A 152 -2.58 -6.92 -5.26
N GLY A 153 -1.89 -7.89 -4.71
CA GLY A 153 -0.72 -8.47 -5.37
C GLY A 153 0.02 -9.48 -4.50
N THR A 154 1.25 -9.78 -4.89
CA THR A 154 2.16 -10.67 -4.19
C THR A 154 3.48 -9.94 -3.95
N VAL A 155 4.06 -10.12 -2.77
CA VAL A 155 5.43 -9.71 -2.46
C VAL A 155 6.30 -10.96 -2.37
N GLU A 156 7.30 -11.06 -3.24
CA GLU A 156 8.21 -12.21 -3.29
C GLU A 156 9.02 -12.35 -1.98
N PRO A 157 9.57 -13.54 -1.69
CA PRO A 157 10.44 -13.76 -0.55
C PRO A 157 11.57 -12.74 -0.49
N TYR A 158 11.84 -12.21 0.72
CA TYR A 158 12.92 -11.25 0.97
C TYR A 158 12.88 -9.99 0.10
N CYS A 159 11.74 -9.67 -0.48
CA CYS A 159 11.55 -8.52 -1.37
C CYS A 159 10.67 -7.46 -0.71
N SER A 160 10.60 -6.30 -1.38
CA SER A 160 9.72 -5.20 -0.99
C SER A 160 8.92 -4.71 -2.18
N LEU A 161 7.74 -4.17 -1.91
CA LEU A 161 6.86 -3.60 -2.93
C LEU A 161 6.45 -2.18 -2.53
N GLU A 162 6.60 -1.23 -3.45
CA GLU A 162 6.05 0.12 -3.27
C GLU A 162 4.60 0.19 -3.75
N CYS A 163 3.74 0.76 -2.91
CA CYS A 163 2.37 1.10 -3.26
C CYS A 163 2.24 2.62 -3.37
N GLU A 164 1.76 3.08 -4.52
CA GLU A 164 1.44 4.47 -4.76
C GLU A 164 0.09 4.81 -4.13
N VAL A 165 0.06 5.89 -3.35
CA VAL A 165 -1.16 6.46 -2.79
C VAL A 165 -1.38 7.84 -3.42
N THR A 166 -2.57 8.06 -3.97
CA THR A 166 -2.99 9.34 -4.53
C THR A 166 -4.22 9.85 -3.82
N TRP A 167 -4.35 11.17 -3.73
CA TRP A 167 -5.57 11.83 -3.25
C TRP A 167 -6.22 12.60 -4.40
N GLN A 168 -7.53 12.42 -4.56
CA GLN A 168 -8.33 13.07 -5.59
C GLN A 168 -8.84 14.43 -5.09
N PRO A 169 -8.38 15.54 -5.69
CA PRO A 169 -8.73 16.86 -5.20
C PRO A 169 -10.18 17.25 -5.50
N GLY A 170 -10.82 17.92 -4.54
CA GLY A 170 -12.20 18.39 -4.63
C GLY A 170 -12.57 19.20 -3.40
N PHE A 171 -13.59 20.06 -3.51
CA PHE A 171 -14.05 20.91 -2.40
C PHE A 171 -14.55 20.07 -1.21
N ASP A 172 -15.35 19.04 -1.49
CA ASP A 172 -15.89 18.12 -0.49
C ASP A 172 -15.00 16.87 -0.28
N SER A 173 -13.79 16.83 -0.88
CA SER A 173 -12.91 15.66 -0.74
C SER A 173 -12.38 15.54 0.69
N PRO A 174 -12.56 14.40 1.37
CA PRO A 174 -12.03 14.22 2.71
C PRO A 174 -10.50 14.26 2.72
N GLU A 175 -9.94 15.08 3.62
CA GLU A 175 -8.49 15.21 3.81
C GLU A 175 -7.86 14.01 4.52
N ARG A 176 -8.68 13.17 5.16
CA ARG A 176 -8.24 11.98 5.90
C ARG A 176 -8.88 10.73 5.31
N GLY A 177 -8.09 9.68 5.18
CA GLY A 177 -8.54 8.38 4.70
C GLY A 177 -7.76 7.27 5.38
N GLU A 178 -8.31 6.07 5.41
CA GLU A 178 -7.66 4.91 6.00
C GLU A 178 -7.81 3.69 5.10
N PHE A 179 -6.76 2.88 5.05
CA PHE A 179 -6.77 1.58 4.40
C PHE A 179 -6.39 0.49 5.40
N ILE A 180 -7.02 -0.68 5.25
CA ILE A 180 -6.61 -1.92 5.90
C ILE A 180 -5.86 -2.76 4.87
N LEU A 181 -4.68 -3.24 5.23
CA LEU A 181 -3.94 -4.24 4.48
C LEU A 181 -4.28 -5.62 5.05
N HIS A 182 -4.94 -6.43 4.24
CA HIS A 182 -5.17 -7.84 4.53
C HIS A 182 -4.03 -8.67 3.93
N VAL A 183 -3.28 -9.36 4.79
CA VAL A 183 -2.29 -10.35 4.36
C VAL A 183 -2.94 -11.73 4.39
N SER A 184 -2.89 -12.46 3.28
CA SER A 184 -3.43 -13.82 3.22
C SER A 184 -2.74 -14.72 4.24
N GLU A 185 -3.52 -15.39 5.10
CA GLU A 185 -3.03 -16.28 6.17
C GLU A 185 -2.09 -15.59 7.19
N GLY A 186 -2.08 -14.26 7.22
CA GLY A 186 -1.12 -13.48 7.97
C GLY A 186 -1.74 -12.36 8.80
N ASN A 187 -0.93 -11.34 9.08
CA ASN A 187 -1.34 -10.19 9.87
C ASN A 187 -2.26 -9.23 9.09
N THR A 188 -2.95 -8.37 9.84
CA THR A 188 -3.66 -7.22 9.27
C THR A 188 -2.96 -5.93 9.71
N LEU A 189 -2.76 -4.99 8.80
CA LEU A 189 -2.13 -3.68 9.09
C LEU A 189 -3.06 -2.53 8.70
N LYS A 190 -2.83 -1.36 9.27
CA LYS A 190 -3.62 -0.15 9.00
C LYS A 190 -2.72 0.98 8.54
N LEU A 191 -3.10 1.64 7.45
CA LEU A 191 -2.44 2.83 6.91
C LEU A 191 -3.40 4.02 7.01
N LYS A 192 -2.99 5.05 7.74
CA LYS A 192 -3.68 6.35 7.77
C LYS A 192 -3.07 7.28 6.75
N CYS A 193 -3.93 7.96 5.99
CA CYS A 193 -3.54 8.92 4.97
C CYS A 193 -4.07 10.30 5.32
N LEU A 194 -3.25 11.33 5.10
CA LEU A 194 -3.59 12.73 5.29
C LEU A 194 -3.17 13.55 4.07
N ALA A 195 -4.11 14.26 3.45
CA ALA A 195 -3.83 15.25 2.41
C ALA A 195 -3.68 16.62 3.07
N HIS A 196 -2.51 17.23 2.93
CA HIS A 196 -2.21 18.53 3.53
C HIS A 196 -2.37 19.63 2.47
N LEU A 197 -3.54 20.28 2.44
CA LEU A 197 -3.95 21.15 1.33
C LEU A 197 -3.25 22.52 1.27
N GLY A 198 -2.60 22.93 2.36
CA GLY A 198 -1.98 24.25 2.47
C GLY A 198 -3.00 25.40 2.39
N HIS A 199 -2.54 26.63 2.56
CA HIS A 199 -3.40 27.81 2.46
C HIS A 199 -3.56 28.27 1.01
N SER A 200 -4.80 28.56 0.61
CA SER A 200 -5.14 29.19 -0.68
C SER A 200 -5.79 30.56 -0.43
N LYS A 201 -5.72 31.45 -1.43
CA LYS A 201 -6.29 32.80 -1.35
C LYS A 201 -6.96 33.12 -2.69
N VAL A 202 -8.29 33.16 -2.68
CA VAL A 202 -9.08 33.49 -3.87
C VAL A 202 -9.65 34.89 -3.74
N THR A 203 -9.54 35.66 -4.82
CA THR A 203 -10.09 37.02 -4.91
C THR A 203 -10.90 37.17 -6.19
N PHE A 204 -11.99 37.93 -6.13
CA PHE A 204 -12.67 38.40 -7.34
C PHE A 204 -11.84 39.51 -7.98
N LEU A 205 -11.62 39.43 -9.30
CA LEU A 205 -11.05 40.57 -10.04
C LEU A 205 -12.07 41.72 -10.13
N GLU A 206 -13.33 41.38 -10.35
CA GLU A 206 -14.46 42.33 -10.33
C GLU A 206 -15.50 41.85 -9.31
N PRO A 207 -15.53 42.44 -8.10
CA PRO A 207 -16.38 41.96 -7.00
C PRO A 207 -17.86 42.37 -7.12
N ARG A 208 -18.21 43.25 -8.06
CA ARG A 208 -19.58 43.73 -8.26
C ARG A 208 -20.04 43.41 -9.66
N ILE A 209 -21.16 42.72 -9.76
CA ILE A 209 -21.71 42.28 -11.04
C ILE A 209 -23.05 42.99 -11.25
N LEU A 210 -23.08 43.87 -12.26
CA LEU A 210 -24.24 44.69 -12.56
C LEU A 210 -25.00 44.10 -13.76
N PHE A 211 -26.21 43.62 -13.49
CA PHE A 211 -27.13 43.16 -14.53
C PHE A 211 -27.88 44.30 -15.24
N SER A 212 -27.89 45.50 -14.67
CA SER A 212 -28.56 46.70 -15.24
C SER A 212 -30.03 46.43 -15.62
N ASN A 213 -30.52 46.95 -16.74
CA ASN A 213 -31.89 46.75 -17.19
C ASN A 213 -32.04 45.37 -17.88
N SER A 214 -32.28 44.33 -17.09
CA SER A 214 -32.58 42.99 -17.60
C SER A 214 -34.04 42.88 -18.05
N PRO A 215 -34.32 42.48 -19.30
CA PRO A 215 -35.69 42.32 -19.78
C PRO A 215 -36.42 41.17 -19.05
N GLN A 216 -37.68 41.42 -18.69
CA GLN A 216 -38.53 40.43 -18.01
C GLN A 216 -38.73 39.21 -18.90
N GLY A 217 -38.59 38.01 -18.32
CA GLY A 217 -38.76 36.74 -19.04
C GLY A 217 -37.59 36.34 -19.94
N LEU A 218 -36.53 37.16 -20.04
CA LEU A 218 -35.34 36.86 -20.84
C LEU A 218 -34.10 36.67 -19.96
N THR A 219 -33.28 35.68 -20.30
CA THR A 219 -32.05 35.37 -19.57
C THR A 219 -30.93 36.32 -19.96
N THR A 220 -30.41 37.07 -19.00
CA THR A 220 -29.22 37.91 -19.17
C THR A 220 -28.00 37.23 -18.55
N TRP A 221 -26.85 37.29 -19.22
CA TRP A 221 -25.60 36.67 -18.75
C TRP A 221 -24.55 37.71 -18.34
N ARG A 222 -23.78 37.38 -17.30
CA ARG A 222 -22.58 38.10 -16.84
C ARG A 222 -21.49 37.11 -16.47
N LYS A 223 -20.26 37.61 -16.35
CA LYS A 223 -19.09 36.82 -15.95
C LYS A 223 -18.51 37.39 -14.66
N ALA A 224 -18.10 36.51 -13.76
CA ALA A 224 -17.22 36.83 -12.64
C ALA A 224 -15.90 36.10 -12.84
N ILE A 225 -14.77 36.74 -12.52
CA ILE A 225 -13.46 36.10 -12.61
C ILE A 225 -12.90 35.94 -11.20
N LEU A 226 -12.64 34.70 -10.83
CA LEU A 226 -11.92 34.34 -9.61
C LEU A 226 -10.44 34.15 -9.92
N HIS A 227 -9.58 34.73 -9.09
CA HIS A 227 -8.14 34.61 -9.16
C HIS A 227 -7.58 33.97 -7.89
N ASN A 228 -6.80 32.90 -8.03
CA ASN A 228 -6.08 32.29 -6.91
C ASN A 228 -4.70 32.92 -6.76
N ALA A 229 -4.62 33.93 -5.90
CA ALA A 229 -3.38 34.60 -5.49
C ALA A 229 -2.64 33.87 -4.34
N GLY A 230 -3.06 32.64 -4.01
CA GLY A 230 -2.44 31.81 -2.96
C GLY A 230 -1.22 31.02 -3.45
N GLN A 231 -0.65 30.21 -2.55
CA GLN A 231 0.49 29.32 -2.85
C GLN A 231 0.09 27.86 -3.12
N ASN A 232 -1.21 27.54 -3.02
CA ASN A 232 -1.75 26.21 -3.28
C ASN A 232 -2.97 26.31 -4.19
N HIS A 233 -3.38 25.21 -4.82
CA HIS A 233 -4.65 25.14 -5.54
C HIS A 233 -5.81 25.48 -4.60
N ALA A 234 -6.77 26.25 -5.11
CA ALA A 234 -7.98 26.58 -4.38
C ALA A 234 -9.13 25.69 -4.87
N TYR A 235 -9.96 25.24 -3.93
CA TYR A 235 -11.17 24.48 -4.21
C TYR A 235 -12.35 25.38 -3.86
N PHE A 236 -13.32 25.52 -4.76
CA PHE A 236 -14.49 26.37 -4.51
C PHE A 236 -15.78 25.62 -4.75
N LYS A 237 -16.82 26.08 -4.06
CA LYS A 237 -18.22 25.70 -4.25
C LYS A 237 -19.07 26.95 -4.08
N VAL A 238 -20.00 27.15 -4.99
CA VAL A 238 -20.95 28.25 -4.96
C VAL A 238 -22.05 27.89 -3.97
N CYS A 239 -22.25 28.72 -2.95
CA CYS A 239 -23.35 28.59 -2.01
C CYS A 239 -24.65 29.13 -2.65
N ASP A 240 -25.63 28.26 -2.84
CA ASP A 240 -26.92 28.55 -3.47
C ASP A 240 -28.02 28.94 -2.47
N GLN A 241 -27.82 28.70 -1.19
CA GLN A 241 -28.80 28.95 -0.12
C GLN A 241 -29.31 30.40 -0.03
N SER A 242 -28.54 31.37 -0.53
CA SER A 242 -28.90 32.79 -0.54
C SER A 242 -29.08 33.37 -1.95
N LEU A 243 -29.06 32.51 -2.99
CA LEU A 243 -29.30 32.94 -4.36
C LEU A 243 -30.80 33.04 -4.61
N LEU A 244 -31.24 34.11 -5.25
CA LEU A 244 -32.59 34.16 -5.81
C LEU A 244 -32.74 33.06 -6.85
N SER A 245 -33.91 32.42 -6.90
CA SER A 245 -34.20 31.32 -7.84
C SER A 245 -34.02 31.71 -9.32
N MET A 246 -34.06 32.99 -9.63
CA MET A 246 -33.81 33.53 -10.97
C MET A 246 -32.33 33.66 -11.34
N ILE A 247 -31.41 33.44 -10.39
CA ILE A 247 -29.96 33.54 -10.59
C ILE A 247 -29.37 32.13 -10.59
N HIS A 248 -28.58 31.82 -11.61
CA HIS A 248 -27.80 30.59 -11.66
C HIS A 248 -26.34 30.90 -11.97
N ILE A 249 -25.42 30.17 -11.33
CA ILE A 249 -23.98 30.35 -11.46
C ILE A 249 -23.35 29.03 -11.93
N VAL A 250 -22.57 29.08 -13.00
CA VAL A 250 -21.91 27.91 -13.59
C VAL A 250 -20.43 28.23 -13.85
N PRO A 251 -19.48 27.40 -13.38
CA PRO A 251 -19.68 26.16 -12.63
C PRO A 251 -20.05 26.39 -11.15
N SER A 252 -20.80 25.46 -10.56
CA SER A 252 -21.19 25.49 -9.14
C SER A 252 -20.07 25.03 -8.20
N GLN A 253 -19.05 24.35 -8.71
CA GLN A 253 -17.85 23.97 -7.96
C GLN A 253 -16.68 23.78 -8.91
N GLY A 254 -15.47 23.83 -8.39
CA GLY A 254 -14.29 23.57 -9.20
C GLY A 254 -12.98 23.81 -8.47
N ILE A 255 -11.92 23.79 -9.26
CA ILE A 255 -10.54 23.96 -8.79
C ILE A 255 -9.95 25.16 -9.53
N ILE A 256 -9.33 26.06 -8.80
CA ILE A 256 -8.55 27.17 -9.33
C ILE A 256 -7.07 26.82 -9.12
N PRO A 257 -6.33 26.52 -10.21
CA PRO A 257 -4.91 26.21 -10.10
C PRO A 257 -4.11 27.30 -9.38
N LEU A 258 -2.88 26.98 -8.99
CA LEU A 258 -1.98 27.93 -8.35
C LEU A 258 -1.73 29.11 -9.33
N GLY A 259 -1.97 30.35 -8.90
CA GLY A 259 -1.87 31.53 -9.77
C GLY A 259 -2.91 31.57 -10.89
N GLY A 260 -3.87 30.64 -10.89
CA GLY A 260 -4.84 30.46 -11.96
C GLY A 260 -6.05 31.37 -11.85
N LEU A 261 -6.78 31.44 -12.96
CA LEU A 261 -8.07 32.11 -13.06
C LEU A 261 -9.17 31.09 -13.36
N THR A 262 -10.38 31.33 -12.87
CA THR A 262 -11.57 30.65 -13.36
C THR A 262 -12.70 31.65 -13.59
N VAL A 263 -13.57 31.34 -14.55
CA VAL A 263 -14.70 32.19 -14.92
C VAL A 263 -15.98 31.54 -14.43
N LEU A 264 -16.76 32.29 -13.67
CA LEU A 264 -18.14 31.94 -13.31
C LEU A 264 -19.08 32.68 -14.26
N ASN A 265 -19.92 31.93 -14.97
CA ASN A 265 -21.01 32.48 -15.76
C ASN A 265 -22.25 32.61 -14.88
N ILE A 266 -22.80 33.81 -14.80
CA ILE A 266 -23.98 34.12 -13.98
C ILE A 266 -25.11 34.47 -14.92
N SER A 267 -26.19 33.70 -14.88
CA SER A 267 -27.43 33.99 -15.58
C SER A 267 -28.45 34.58 -14.63
N CYS A 268 -29.24 35.55 -15.11
CA CYS A 268 -30.37 36.14 -14.40
C CYS A 268 -31.59 36.14 -15.32
N THR A 269 -32.70 35.54 -14.87
CA THR A 269 -33.97 35.47 -15.63
C THR A 269 -35.12 36.06 -14.79
N PRO A 270 -35.27 37.39 -14.77
CA PRO A 270 -36.25 38.04 -13.90
C PRO A 270 -37.68 37.73 -14.33
N THR A 271 -38.50 37.25 -13.40
CA THR A 271 -39.93 36.96 -13.61
C THR A 271 -40.83 38.13 -13.19
N VAL A 272 -40.31 39.03 -12.35
CA VAL A 272 -40.98 40.23 -11.84
C VAL A 272 -40.11 41.47 -12.05
N LYS A 273 -40.75 42.64 -12.17
CA LYS A 273 -40.05 43.92 -12.33
C LYS A 273 -39.67 44.48 -10.96
N GLU A 274 -38.47 44.13 -10.49
CA GLU A 274 -37.99 44.55 -9.16
C GLU A 274 -36.47 44.81 -9.15
N LYS A 275 -36.02 45.71 -8.25
CA LYS A 275 -34.59 45.92 -8.00
C LYS A 275 -34.13 45.00 -6.88
N PHE A 276 -33.01 44.33 -7.05
CA PHE A 276 -32.44 43.44 -6.04
C PHE A 276 -30.93 43.69 -5.87
N ASP A 277 -30.41 43.45 -4.67
CA ASP A 277 -28.99 43.42 -4.34
C ASP A 277 -28.72 42.15 -3.51
N ILE A 278 -27.77 41.32 -3.94
CA ILE A 278 -27.49 40.00 -3.34
C ILE A 278 -26.01 39.85 -3.14
N ARG A 279 -25.65 39.38 -1.95
CA ARG A 279 -24.28 39.01 -1.61
C ARG A 279 -24.15 37.49 -1.60
N THR A 280 -23.31 36.96 -2.48
CA THR A 280 -22.89 35.56 -2.48
C THR A 280 -21.56 35.42 -1.76
N LYS A 281 -21.42 34.40 -0.90
CA LYS A 281 -20.15 34.04 -0.24
C LYS A 281 -19.51 32.88 -0.96
#